data_AF-A0A928BXZ1-F1
#
_entry.id   AF-A0A928BXZ1-F1
#
_cell.length_a   1.000
_cell.length_b   1.000
_cell.length_c   1.000
_cell.angle_alpha   90.00
_cell.angle_beta   90.00
_cell.angle_gamma   90.00
#
_symmetry.space_group_name_H-M   'P 1'
#
loop_
_entity.id
_entity.type
_entity.pdbx_description
1 polymer ?
#
loop_
_entity_poly.entity_id
_entity_poly.type
_entity_poly.pdbx_seq_one_letter_code
_entity_poly.pdbx_strand_id
1 'polypeptide(L)'
;MIKKEWEHTHIELCGICGGAGVVYAYEDFDLLKLRTPKETTCPCCNGTGRVLKSKEIMVQVEPFDTEKAKNHHLINSKYKSSL
;
A
#
# COMPACT_ATOMS: atom_id res chain seq x y z
N MET A 1 -20.76 7.23 16.79
CA MET A 1 -19.67 7.40 17.79
C MET A 1 -18.35 7.19 17.08
N ILE A 2 -17.44 8.17 17.10
CA ILE A 2 -16.13 8.05 16.42
C ILE A 2 -15.17 7.33 17.37
N LYS A 3 -14.66 6.16 16.96
CA LYS A 3 -13.59 5.46 17.68
C LYS A 3 -12.28 5.69 16.94
N LYS A 4 -11.24 6.16 17.66
CA LYS A 4 -9.87 6.18 17.16
C LYS A 4 -9.22 4.86 17.54
N GLU A 5 -8.74 4.11 16.55
CA GLU A 5 -8.02 2.86 16.76
C GLU A 5 -6.59 3.07 16.26
N TRP A 6 -5.62 2.88 17.16
CA TRP A 6 -4.21 3.09 16.87
C TRP A 6 -3.59 1.73 16.57
N GLU A 7 -3.23 1.50 15.31
CA GLU A 7 -2.52 0.28 14.94
C GLU A 7 -1.06 0.44 15.39
N HIS A 8 -0.58 -0.49 16.23
CA HIS A 8 0.77 -0.44 16.75
C HIS A 8 1.80 -0.49 15.62
N THR A 9 2.83 0.33 15.77
CA THR A 9 3.94 0.40 14.84
C THR A 9 4.61 -0.96 14.69
N HIS A 10 4.82 -1.41 13.45
CA HIS A 10 5.46 -2.69 13.14
C HIS A 10 6.57 -2.52 12.11
N ILE A 11 7.55 -3.42 12.17
CA ILE A 11 8.67 -3.45 11.22
C ILE A 11 8.25 -4.31 10.03
N GLU A 12 8.28 -3.73 8.82
CA GLU A 12 8.01 -4.43 7.57
C GLU A 12 9.25 -4.44 6.66
N LEU A 13 9.21 -5.29 5.63
CA LEU A 13 10.13 -5.19 4.50
C LEU A 13 9.91 -3.86 3.78
N CYS A 14 10.99 -3.23 3.33
CA CYS A 14 10.88 -2.09 2.44
C CYS A 14 10.22 -2.54 1.12
N GLY A 15 9.06 -1.97 0.80
CA GLY A 15 8.29 -2.31 -0.40
C GLY A 15 9.00 -1.94 -1.72
N ILE A 16 9.95 -1.00 -1.70
CA ILE A 16 10.69 -0.60 -2.91
C ILE A 16 11.78 -1.62 -3.25
N CYS A 17 12.61 -2.00 -2.28
CA CYS A 17 13.73 -2.93 -2.52
C CYS A 17 13.41 -4.39 -2.17
N GLY A 18 12.19 -4.70 -1.75
CA GLY A 18 11.79 -6.05 -1.34
C GLY A 18 12.57 -6.59 -0.13
N GLY A 19 13.24 -5.71 0.62
CA GLY A 19 14.08 -6.09 1.74
C GLY A 19 15.58 -6.23 1.46
N ALA A 20 16.02 -6.01 0.22
CA ALA A 20 17.43 -6.12 -0.17
C ALA A 20 18.32 -4.98 0.34
N GLY A 21 17.75 -3.82 0.66
CA GLY A 21 18.50 -2.62 1.04
C GLY A 21 19.08 -1.83 -0.14
N VAL A 22 19.05 -2.38 -1.34
CA VAL A 22 19.59 -1.77 -2.57
C VAL A 22 18.56 -1.80 -3.71
N VAL A 23 18.72 -0.90 -4.68
CA VAL A 23 17.94 -0.83 -5.91
C VAL A 23 18.85 -0.71 -7.12
N TYR A 24 18.44 -1.33 -8.23
CA TYR A 24 19.18 -1.33 -9.48
C TYR A 24 18.65 -0.24 -10.41
N ALA A 25 19.51 0.68 -10.80
CA ALA A 25 19.20 1.73 -11.77
C ALA A 25 19.88 1.44 -13.11
N TYR A 26 19.13 1.64 -14.19
CA TYR A 26 19.66 1.61 -15.56
C TYR A 26 19.86 3.06 -16.01
N GLU A 27 20.94 3.34 -16.73
CA GLU A 27 21.15 4.67 -17.32
C GLU A 27 20.09 4.95 -18.39
N ASP A 28 19.59 6.18 -18.46
CA ASP A 28 18.47 6.58 -19.33
C ASP A 28 18.70 6.30 -20.83
N PHE A 29 19.97 6.18 -21.26
CA PHE A 29 20.36 5.90 -22.64
C PHE A 29 20.64 4.43 -22.95
N ASP A 30 20.48 3.52 -21.98
CA ASP A 30 20.64 2.08 -22.21
C ASP A 30 19.33 1.43 -22.69
N LEU A 31 18.86 1.88 -23.87
CA LEU A 31 17.62 1.39 -24.51
C LEU A 31 17.65 -0.13 -24.78
N LEU A 32 18.84 -0.74 -24.81
CA LEU A 32 19.03 -2.17 -25.04
C LEU A 32 19.34 -2.96 -23.76
N LYS A 33 19.42 -2.30 -22.58
CA LYS A 33 19.85 -2.90 -21.30
C LYS A 33 21.14 -3.72 -21.43
N LEU A 34 22.07 -3.27 -22.27
CA LEU A 34 23.31 -3.99 -22.55
C LEU A 34 24.37 -3.75 -21.46
N ARG A 35 24.20 -2.73 -20.62
CA ARG A 35 25.09 -2.44 -19.51
C ARG A 35 24.58 -3.09 -18.24
N THR A 36 25.53 -3.50 -17.39
CA THR A 36 25.22 -3.96 -16.05
C THR A 36 24.52 -2.85 -15.27
N PRO A 37 23.36 -3.11 -14.65
CA PRO A 37 22.66 -2.12 -13.85
C PRO A 37 23.54 -1.66 -12.69
N LYS A 38 23.47 -0.36 -12.38
CA LYS A 38 24.20 0.20 -11.25
C LYS A 38 23.43 -0.08 -9.98
N GLU A 39 24.08 -0.73 -9.03
CA GLU A 39 23.55 -0.90 -7.69
C GLU A 39 23.65 0.41 -6.91
N THR A 40 22.56 0.80 -6.27
CA THR A 40 22.48 2.00 -5.43
C THR A 40 21.73 1.70 -4.15
N THR A 41 22.08 2.40 -3.06
CA THR A 41 21.38 2.25 -1.78
C THR A 41 19.90 2.61 -1.93
N CYS A 42 19.00 1.77 -1.42
CA CYS A 42 17.57 2.02 -1.49
C CYS A 42 17.23 3.33 -0.74
N PRO A 43 16.62 4.32 -1.42
CA PRO A 43 16.34 5.64 -0.83
C PRO A 43 15.20 5.61 0.21
N CYS A 44 14.38 4.56 0.23
CA CYS A 44 13.26 4.45 1.16
C CYS A 44 13.66 3.89 2.52
N CYS A 45 14.60 2.94 2.55
CA CYS A 45 15.04 2.29 3.79
C CYS A 45 16.50 2.59 4.15
N ASN A 46 17.18 3.47 3.40
CA ASN A 46 18.60 3.82 3.56
C ASN A 46 19.51 2.61 3.76
N GLY A 47 19.36 1.57 2.93
CA GLY A 47 20.22 0.37 3.02
C GLY A 47 19.76 -0.71 4.00
N THR A 48 18.83 -0.43 4.91
CA THR A 48 18.45 -1.39 5.96
C THR A 48 17.58 -2.54 5.47
N GLY A 49 16.87 -2.37 4.34
CA GLY A 49 15.88 -3.33 3.84
C GLY A 49 14.63 -3.44 4.72
N ARG A 50 14.47 -2.59 5.74
CA ARG A 50 13.30 -2.60 6.63
C ARG A 50 12.77 -1.19 6.80
N VAL A 51 11.47 -1.07 7.03
CA VAL A 51 10.80 0.20 7.31
C VAL A 51 9.90 0.07 8.52
N LEU A 52 9.79 1.16 9.26
CA LEU A 52 8.86 1.27 10.36
C LEU A 52 7.53 1.79 9.80
N LYS A 53 6.47 0.99 9.91
CA LYS A 53 5.16 1.34 9.40
C LYS A 53 4.19 1.62 10.54
N SER A 54 3.50 2.74 10.44
CA SER A 54 2.42 3.13 11.32
C SER A 54 1.23 3.61 10.47
N LYS A 55 0.02 3.42 11.00
CA LYS A 55 -1.21 3.86 10.33
C LYS A 55 -2.14 4.47 11.36
N GLU A 56 -2.69 5.63 11.03
CA GLU A 56 -3.79 6.25 11.77
C GLU A 56 -5.10 5.96 11.02
N ILE A 57 -6.06 5.32 11.69
CA ILE A 57 -7.36 4.96 11.10
C ILE A 57 -8.47 5.70 11.85
N MET A 58 -9.27 6.48 11.12
CA MET A 58 -10.51 7.06 11.64
C MET A 58 -11.69 6.16 11.29
N VAL A 59 -12.33 5.58 12.30
CA VAL A 59 -13.49 4.70 12.12
C VAL A 59 -14.77 5.44 12.54
N GLN A 60 -15.65 5.67 11.57
CA GLN A 60 -17.00 6.19 11.81
C GLN A 60 -17.98 5.03 11.97
N VAL A 61 -18.58 4.92 13.16
CA VAL A 61 -19.61 3.91 13.45
C VAL A 61 -20.95 4.61 13.64
N GLU A 62 -21.91 4.23 12.80
CA GLU A 62 -23.31 4.64 12.87
C GLU A 62 -24.20 3.43 13.20
N PRO A 63 -25.34 3.64 13.90
CA PRO A 63 -26.33 2.60 14.09
C PRO A 63 -26.81 2.02 12.75
N PHE A 64 -27.09 0.72 12.74
CA PHE A 64 -27.63 0.05 11.56
C PHE A 64 -29.03 0.60 11.23
N ASP A 65 -29.21 1.03 9.99
CA ASP A 65 -30.48 1.52 9.45
C ASP A 65 -30.92 0.62 8.29
N THR A 66 -32.03 -0.08 8.51
CA THR A 66 -32.62 -1.01 7.55
C THR A 66 -33.06 -0.36 6.24
N GLU A 67 -33.42 0.93 6.23
CA GLU A 67 -33.81 1.65 5.02
C GLU A 67 -32.57 2.06 4.19
N LYS A 68 -31.49 2.49 4.86
CA LYS A 68 -30.19 2.73 4.19
C LYS A 68 -29.57 1.42 3.67
N ALA A 69 -29.74 0.30 4.38
CA ALA A 69 -29.20 -1.00 4.00
C ALA A 69 -29.83 -1.57 2.71
N LYS A 70 -31.14 -1.37 2.50
CA LYS A 70 -31.83 -1.75 1.25
C LYS A 70 -31.23 -1.03 0.04
N ASN A 71 -30.88 0.25 0.20
CA ASN A 71 -30.23 1.04 -0.86
C ASN A 71 -28.80 0.55 -1.15
N HIS A 72 -28.03 0.14 -0.14
CA HIS A 72 -26.68 -0.42 -0.34
C HIS A 72 -26.68 -1.79 -1.04
N HIS A 73 -27.73 -2.60 -0.85
CA HIS A 73 -27.89 -3.89 -1.52
C HIS A 73 -28.16 -3.73 -3.03
N LEU A 74 -28.85 -2.66 -3.43
CA LEU A 74 -29.10 -2.34 -4.84
C LEU A 74 -27.82 -1.93 -5.59
N ILE A 75 -26.86 -1.28 -4.91
CA ILE A 75 -25.58 -0.88 -5.51
C ILE A 75 -24.75 -2.14 -5.86
N ASN A 76 -24.66 -3.11 -4.94
CA ASN A 76 -23.91 -4.35 -5.18
C ASN A 76 -24.57 -5.31 -6.19
N SER A 77 -25.88 -5.19 -6.42
CA SER A 77 -26.57 -5.98 -7.46
C SER A 77 -26.27 -5.49 -8.89
N LYS A 78 -26.04 -4.18 -9.09
CA LYS A 78 -25.71 -3.61 -10.41
C LYS A 78 -24.30 -3.96 -10.89
N TYR A 79 -23.36 -4.21 -9.98
CA TYR A 79 -21.98 -4.62 -10.34
C TYR A 79 -21.83 -6.12 -10.64
N LYS A 80 -22.86 -6.94 -10.38
CA LYS A 80 -22.84 -8.39 -10.67
C LYS A 80 -23.44 -8.76 -12.03
N SER A 81 -24.00 -7.81 -12.78
CA SER A 81 -24.63 -8.08 -14.09
C SER A 81 -23.84 -7.56 -15.30
N SER A 82 -22.56 -7.19 -15.11
CA SER A 82 -21.66 -6.74 -16.20
C SER A 82 -20.45 -7.64 -16.41
N LEU A 83 -20.59 -8.94 -16.11
CA LEU A 83 -19.70 -10.01 -16.58
C LEU A 83 -20.48 -10.93 -17.51
#